data_AF-A0A3A9C877-F1
#
_entry.id   AF-A0A3A9C877-F1
#
_cell.length_a   1.000
_cell.length_b   1.000
_cell.length_c   1.000
_cell.angle_alpha   90.00
_cell.angle_beta   90.00
_cell.angle_gamma   90.00
#
_symmetry.space_group_name_H-M   'P 1'
#
loop_
_entity.id
_entity.type
_entity.pdbx_description
1 polymer ?
#
loop_
_entity_poly.entity_id
_entity_poly.type
_entity_poly.pdbx_seq_one_letter_code
_entity_poly.pdbx_strand_id
1 'polypeptide(L)'
;MEKRREITDMCSNMKEFQTVSEKIFELEQKKAKKKKEMDALEKEIKQLKSETSSYMKKRQKNELTVAGLTVLFTAFTKPAFDKEAFIAGEKDGESVYKKYLRNIPMERVTVRLAKTQL
;
A
#
# COMPACT_ATOMS: atom_id res chain seq x y z
N MET A 1 6.30 37.08 -5.64
CA MET A 1 7.69 37.08 -5.11
C MET A 1 7.79 35.94 -4.12
N GLU A 2 8.28 34.79 -4.59
CA GLU A 2 8.44 33.60 -3.78
C GLU A 2 9.74 33.74 -3.00
N LYS A 3 9.63 33.80 -1.65
CA LYS A 3 10.78 33.86 -0.75
C LYS A 3 11.58 32.56 -0.95
N ARG A 4 12.62 32.62 -1.78
CA ARG A 4 13.68 31.62 -1.79
C ARG A 4 14.13 31.46 -0.34
N ARG A 5 13.91 30.27 0.24
CA ARG A 5 14.51 29.92 1.52
C ARG A 5 16.00 30.12 1.37
N GLU A 6 16.55 31.09 2.07
CA GLU A 6 17.98 31.25 2.22
C GLU A 6 18.51 29.92 2.76
N ILE A 7 19.36 29.26 1.97
CA ILE A 7 20.16 28.13 2.44
C ILE A 7 21.18 28.77 3.38
N THR A 8 20.80 28.95 4.64
CA THR A 8 21.68 29.44 5.70
C THR A 8 22.78 28.42 5.89
N ASP A 9 24.01 28.87 5.61
CA ASP A 9 25.33 28.27 5.85
C ASP A 9 25.36 26.78 6.22
N MET A 10 25.82 25.98 5.26
CA MET A 10 26.30 24.61 5.48
C MET A 10 27.40 24.62 6.54
N CYS A 11 27.60 23.48 7.22
CA CYS A 11 28.66 23.21 8.21
C CYS A 11 29.83 24.19 8.10
N SER A 12 29.95 25.12 9.05
CA SER A 12 30.87 26.25 8.96
C SER A 12 32.33 25.84 9.17
N ASN A 13 32.58 24.59 9.59
CA ASN A 13 33.89 23.99 9.73
C ASN A 13 33.88 22.45 9.51
N MET A 14 35.06 21.87 9.33
CA MET A 14 35.21 20.43 9.08
C MET A 14 34.73 19.53 10.22
N LYS A 15 34.74 20.01 11.49
CA LYS A 15 34.23 19.23 12.62
C LYS A 15 32.71 19.11 12.55
N GLU A 16 32.01 20.21 12.26
CA GLU A 16 30.56 20.20 12.06
C GLU A 16 30.16 19.31 10.89
N PHE A 17 30.91 19.37 9.79
CA PHE A 17 30.68 18.50 8.63
C PHE A 17 30.83 17.02 8.98
N GLN A 18 31.86 16.66 9.75
CA GLN A 18 32.06 15.30 10.23
C GLN A 18 30.89 14.85 11.12
N THR A 19 30.50 15.65 12.12
CA THR A 19 29.37 15.31 13.01
C THR A 19 28.06 15.15 12.25
N VAL A 20 27.77 16.02 11.27
CA VAL A 20 26.58 15.90 10.44
C VAL A 20 26.64 14.63 9.60
N SER A 21 27.79 14.30 9.01
CA SER A 21 27.98 13.10 8.19
C SER A 21 27.84 11.80 9.00
N GLU A 22 28.42 11.73 10.19
CA GLU A 22 28.27 10.61 11.13
C GLU A 22 26.80 10.41 11.51
N LYS A 23 26.10 11.51 11.83
CA LYS A 23 24.68 11.46 12.16
C LYS A 23 23.81 11.01 10.98
N ILE A 24 24.12 11.46 9.76
CA ILE A 24 23.44 10.99 8.53
C ILE A 24 23.63 9.49 8.39
N PHE A 25 24.86 9.00 8.47
CA PHE A 25 25.18 7.57 8.35
C PHE A 25 24.44 6.74 9.39
N GLU A 26 24.44 7.15 10.66
CA GLU A 26 23.69 6.46 11.71
C GLU A 26 22.18 6.42 11.43
N LEU A 27 21.60 7.52 10.95
CA LEU A 27 20.18 7.60 10.61
C LEU A 27 19.84 6.70 9.43
N GLU A 28 20.70 6.62 8.41
CA GLU A 28 20.53 5.71 7.28
C GLU A 28 20.55 4.24 7.72
N GLN A 29 21.49 3.88 8.61
CA GLN A 29 21.57 2.53 9.17
C GLN A 29 20.31 2.19 10.00
N LYS A 30 19.85 3.12 10.86
CA LYS A 30 18.60 2.97 11.63
C LYS A 30 17.39 2.82 10.71
N LYS A 31 17.30 3.64 9.64
CA LYS A 31 16.23 3.57 8.64
C LYS A 31 16.23 2.23 7.91
N ALA A 32 17.40 1.74 7.50
CA ALA A 32 17.55 0.46 6.82
C ALA A 32 17.09 -0.71 7.69
N LYS A 33 17.44 -0.70 8.99
CA LYS A 33 16.98 -1.71 9.94
C LYS A 33 15.45 -1.70 10.10
N LYS A 34 14.86 -0.53 10.34
CA LYS A 34 13.39 -0.38 10.45
C LYS A 34 12.66 -0.79 9.17
N LYS A 35 13.25 -0.54 8.00
CA LYS A 35 12.67 -0.96 6.72
C LYS A 35 12.60 -2.49 6.63
N LYS A 36 13.65 -3.22 7.04
CA LYS A 36 13.62 -4.69 7.09
C LYS A 36 12.54 -5.23 8.04
N GLU A 37 12.39 -4.62 9.21
CA GLU A 37 11.35 -5.00 10.17
C GLU A 37 9.94 -4.74 9.60
N MET A 38 9.74 -3.59 8.95
CA MET A 38 8.48 -3.25 8.28
C MET A 38 8.17 -4.22 7.13
N ASP A 39 9.16 -4.58 6.31
CA ASP A 39 9.00 -5.52 5.21
C ASP A 39 8.65 -6.93 5.70
N ALA A 40 9.22 -7.35 6.84
CA ALA A 40 8.87 -8.61 7.50
C ALA A 40 7.40 -8.61 7.98
N LEU A 41 6.98 -7.54 8.65
CA LEU A 41 5.58 -7.37 9.09
C LEU A 41 4.62 -7.33 7.90
N GLU A 42 4.95 -6.62 6.82
CA GLU A 42 4.14 -6.59 5.60
C GLU A 42 3.97 -7.98 4.98
N LYS A 43 5.03 -8.78 4.95
CA LYS A 43 5.01 -10.15 4.45
C LYS A 43 4.09 -11.03 5.31
N GLU A 44 4.22 -10.95 6.62
CA GLU A 44 3.38 -11.71 7.57
C GLU A 44 1.91 -11.31 7.47
N ILE A 45 1.60 -10.00 7.46
CA ILE A 45 0.24 -9.49 7.28
C ILE A 45 -0.37 -9.98 5.96
N LYS A 46 0.41 -9.98 4.87
CA LYS A 46 -0.06 -10.46 3.56
C LYS A 46 -0.40 -11.95 3.60
N GLN A 47 0.45 -12.76 4.22
CA GLN A 47 0.21 -14.19 4.40
C GLN A 47 -1.07 -14.45 5.19
N LEU A 48 -1.22 -13.81 6.36
CA LEU A 48 -2.40 -13.96 7.22
C LEU A 48 -3.70 -13.48 6.55
N LYS A 49 -3.64 -12.42 5.73
CA LYS A 49 -4.80 -11.97 4.93
C LYS A 49 -5.21 -13.00 3.88
N SER A 50 -4.27 -13.72 3.28
CA SER A 50 -4.57 -14.80 2.32
C SER A 50 -5.29 -15.96 2.99
N GLU A 51 -4.82 -16.36 4.18
CA GLU A 51 -5.45 -17.39 5.00
C GLU A 51 -6.85 -16.97 5.45
N THR A 52 -7.00 -15.73 5.91
CA THR A 52 -8.30 -15.15 6.31
C THR A 52 -9.27 -15.09 5.13
N SER A 53 -8.82 -14.68 3.93
CA SER A 53 -9.64 -14.69 2.71
C SER A 53 -10.15 -16.09 2.42
N SER A 54 -9.26 -17.08 2.45
CA SER A 54 -9.60 -18.48 2.21
C SER A 54 -10.66 -19.00 3.19
N TYR A 55 -10.58 -18.59 4.46
CA TYR A 55 -11.57 -18.92 5.47
C TYR A 55 -12.93 -18.25 5.21
N MET A 56 -12.94 -16.95 4.90
CA MET A 56 -14.16 -16.18 4.62
C MET A 56 -14.91 -16.72 3.39
N LYS A 57 -14.18 -17.12 2.35
CA LYS A 57 -14.73 -17.81 1.17
C LYS A 57 -15.39 -19.15 1.53
N LYS A 58 -14.72 -19.99 2.33
CA LYS A 58 -15.29 -21.27 2.81
C LYS A 58 -16.60 -21.05 3.57
N ARG A 59 -16.70 -19.96 4.33
CA ARG A 59 -17.90 -19.58 5.07
C ARG A 59 -18.95 -18.85 4.23
N GLN A 60 -18.64 -18.46 3.00
CA GLN A 60 -19.47 -17.61 2.14
C GLN A 60 -19.95 -16.33 2.85
N LYS A 61 -19.08 -15.74 3.68
CA LYS A 61 -19.39 -14.50 4.41
C LYS A 61 -18.49 -13.36 3.93
N ASN A 62 -19.10 -12.19 3.77
CA ASN A 62 -18.37 -10.96 3.49
C ASN A 62 -17.94 -10.25 4.78
N GLU A 63 -18.65 -10.47 5.90
CA GLU A 63 -18.33 -9.89 7.20
C GLU A 63 -18.47 -10.94 8.29
N LEU A 64 -17.52 -10.96 9.23
CA LEU A 64 -17.53 -11.85 10.39
C LEU A 64 -16.91 -11.14 11.60
N THR A 65 -17.64 -11.10 12.70
CA THR A 65 -17.15 -10.57 13.98
C THR A 65 -16.77 -11.73 14.90
N VAL A 66 -15.52 -11.75 15.38
CA VAL A 66 -14.97 -12.77 16.27
C VAL A 66 -14.07 -12.11 17.31
N ALA A 67 -14.25 -12.44 18.59
CA ALA A 67 -13.39 -12.00 19.69
C ALA A 67 -13.13 -10.47 19.71
N GLY A 68 -14.17 -9.66 19.43
CA GLY A 68 -14.05 -8.20 19.43
C GLY A 68 -13.39 -7.61 18.18
N LEU A 69 -13.13 -8.41 17.14
CA LEU A 69 -12.65 -7.96 15.84
C LEU A 69 -13.69 -8.22 14.76
N THR A 70 -13.90 -7.25 13.88
CA THR A 70 -14.70 -7.39 12.68
C THR A 70 -13.78 -7.57 11.48
N VAL A 71 -13.94 -8.70 10.79
CA VAL A 71 -13.24 -9.06 9.57
C VAL A 71 -14.18 -8.82 8.40
N LEU A 72 -13.76 -7.97 7.46
CA LEU A 72 -14.45 -7.69 6.21
C LEU A 72 -13.63 -8.25 5.05
N PHE A 73 -14.27 -9.07 4.22
CA PHE A 73 -13.78 -9.62 2.97
C PHE A 73 -14.53 -8.96 1.81
N THR A 74 -13.78 -8.45 0.83
CA THR A 74 -14.34 -7.84 -0.37
C THR A 74 -13.60 -8.39 -1.59
N ALA A 75 -14.35 -9.07 -2.46
CA ALA A 75 -13.90 -9.39 -3.81
C ALA A 75 -14.30 -8.24 -4.74
N PHE A 76 -13.36 -7.74 -5.53
CA PHE A 76 -13.61 -6.65 -6.48
C PHE A 76 -12.68 -6.76 -7.69
N THR A 77 -13.04 -6.10 -8.78
CA THR A 77 -12.18 -5.92 -9.95
C THR A 77 -11.69 -4.48 -9.96
N LYS A 78 -10.37 -4.28 -10.06
CA LYS A 78 -9.77 -2.95 -10.18
C LYS A 78 -9.38 -2.70 -11.64
N PRO A 79 -10.07 -1.79 -12.37
CA PRO A 79 -9.59 -1.38 -13.68
C PRO A 79 -8.31 -0.55 -13.49
N ALA A 80 -7.20 -1.02 -14.06
CA ALA A 80 -5.92 -0.29 -14.07
C ALA A 80 -5.74 0.58 -15.32
N PHE A 81 -6.67 0.48 -16.27
CA PHE A 81 -6.59 1.03 -17.61
C PHE A 81 -7.81 1.90 -17.89
N ASP A 82 -7.58 3.11 -18.41
CA ASP A 82 -8.65 3.99 -18.85
C ASP A 82 -9.24 3.48 -20.16
N LYS A 83 -10.29 2.68 -20.03
CA LYS A 83 -10.98 2.04 -21.15
C LYS A 83 -11.59 3.06 -22.11
N GLU A 84 -12.07 4.19 -21.59
CA GLU A 84 -12.81 5.17 -22.37
C GLU A 84 -11.84 5.92 -23.30
N ALA A 85 -10.68 6.33 -22.75
CA ALA A 85 -9.62 6.96 -23.52
C ALA A 85 -9.08 6.04 -24.63
N PHE A 86 -8.95 4.74 -24.37
CA PHE A 86 -8.50 3.77 -25.37
C PHE A 86 -9.52 3.52 -26.47
N ILE A 87 -10.79 3.32 -26.11
CA ILE A 87 -11.87 3.07 -27.08
C ILE A 87 -12.03 4.25 -28.03
N ALA A 88 -11.86 5.49 -27.53
CA ALA A 88 -11.95 6.70 -28.35
C ALA A 88 -10.75 6.91 -29.30
N GLY A 89 -9.58 6.33 -28.99
CA GLY A 89 -8.35 6.53 -29.74
C GLY A 89 -8.02 5.46 -30.78
N GLU A 90 -8.74 4.34 -30.81
CA GLU A 90 -8.43 3.15 -31.60
C GLU A 90 -9.56 2.82 -32.59
N LYS A 91 -9.21 2.40 -33.82
CA LYS A 91 -10.21 1.92 -34.79
C LYS A 91 -10.76 0.58 -34.29
N ASP A 92 -12.09 0.47 -34.18
CA ASP A 92 -12.78 -0.66 -33.54
C ASP A 92 -12.35 -0.90 -32.08
N GLY A 93 -11.99 0.19 -31.36
CA GLY A 93 -11.43 0.16 -30.01
C GLY A 93 -12.24 -0.65 -28.99
N GLU A 94 -13.58 -0.69 -29.10
CA GLU A 94 -14.43 -1.49 -28.21
C GLU A 94 -14.24 -3.00 -28.42
N SER A 95 -14.08 -3.44 -29.66
CA SER A 95 -13.83 -4.84 -30.04
C SER A 95 -12.45 -5.29 -29.55
N VAL A 96 -11.43 -4.46 -29.78
CA VAL A 96 -10.05 -4.72 -29.34
C VAL A 96 -9.98 -4.73 -27.82
N TYR A 97 -10.62 -3.77 -27.16
CA TYR A 97 -10.68 -3.72 -25.70
C TYR A 97 -11.32 -4.98 -25.11
N LYS A 98 -12.49 -5.41 -25.61
CA LYS A 98 -13.15 -6.64 -25.16
C LYS A 98 -12.30 -7.89 -25.39
N LYS A 99 -11.59 -7.98 -26.53
CA LYS A 99 -10.69 -9.10 -26.85
C LYS A 99 -9.58 -9.28 -25.81
N TYR A 100 -9.04 -8.18 -25.28
CA TYR A 100 -7.92 -8.20 -24.34
C TYR A 100 -8.34 -7.95 -22.88
N LEU A 101 -9.63 -7.75 -22.60
CA LEU A 101 -10.14 -7.52 -21.26
C LEU A 101 -9.88 -8.76 -20.39
N ARG A 102 -8.98 -8.62 -19.41
CA ARG A 102 -8.73 -9.62 -18.38
C ARG A 102 -9.35 -9.15 -17.07
N ASN A 103 -10.38 -9.84 -16.63
CA ASN A 103 -10.93 -9.64 -15.29
C ASN A 103 -9.99 -10.29 -14.28
N ILE A 104 -9.18 -9.48 -13.60
CA ILE A 104 -8.31 -9.95 -12.52
C ILE A 104 -9.12 -9.84 -11.21
N PRO A 105 -9.54 -10.97 -10.61
CA PRO A 105 -10.21 -10.92 -9.33
C PRO A 105 -9.21 -10.47 -8.27
N MET A 106 -9.53 -9.39 -7.58
CA MET A 106 -8.76 -8.87 -6.46
C MET A 106 -9.52 -9.10 -5.16
N GLU A 107 -8.77 -9.38 -4.10
CA GLU A 107 -9.32 -9.65 -2.79
C GLU A 107 -8.74 -8.69 -1.77
N ARG A 108 -9.62 -8.17 -0.92
CA ARG A 108 -9.22 -7.31 0.20
C ARG A 108 -9.79 -7.87 1.48
N VAL A 109 -8.91 -8.06 2.45
CA VAL A 109 -9.27 -8.34 3.84
C VAL A 109 -8.91 -7.14 4.69
N THR A 110 -9.88 -6.63 5.43
CA THR A 110 -9.69 -5.60 6.45
C THR A 110 -10.17 -6.11 7.80
N VAL A 111 -9.37 -5.89 8.82
CA VAL A 111 -9.70 -6.22 10.21
C VAL A 111 -9.79 -4.91 10.97
N ARG A 112 -10.86 -4.74 11.76
CA ARG A 112 -11.10 -3.57 12.60
C ARG A 112 -11.60 -4.03 13.96
N LEU A 113 -11.51 -3.17 14.97
CA LEU A 113 -12.20 -3.41 16.23
C LEU A 113 -13.71 -3.46 15.97
N ALA A 114 -14.37 -4.45 16.58
CA ALA A 114 -15.82 -4.54 16.54
C ALA A 114 -16.40 -3.29 17.20
N LYS A 115 -17.42 -2.71 16.57
CA LYS A 115 -18.16 -1.63 17.21
C LYS A 115 -18.84 -2.22 18.44
N THR A 116 -18.44 -1.76 19.62
CA THR A 116 -19.22 -1.98 20.84
C THR A 116 -20.60 -1.39 20.56
N GLN A 117 -21.64 -2.24 20.53
CA GLN A 117 -23.01 -1.73 20.60
C GLN A 117 -23.14 -1.11 22.00
N LEU A 118 -23.01 0.22 22.05
CA LEU A 118 -23.52 1.05 23.14
C LEU A 118 -25.03 1.17 22.97
#